data_AF-A0A932DNK8-F1
#
_entry.id   AF-A0A932DNK8-F1
#
_cell.length_a   1.000
_cell.length_b   1.000
_cell.length_c   1.000
_cell.angle_alpha   90.00
_cell.angle_beta   90.00
_cell.angle_gamma   90.00
#
_symmetry.space_group_name_H-M   'P 1'
#
loop_
_entity.id
_entity.type
_entity.pdbx_description
1 polymer ?
#
loop_
_entity_poly.entity_id
_entity_poly.type
_entity_poly.pdbx_seq_one_letter_code
_entity_poly.pdbx_strand_id
1 'polypeptide(L)'
;MDSRSAVNMFMAAVSGLIAGLALFMIYLVQTRLSFTLVLLLWFLFLFWSARFFSFEKKNIVLHYSTAVAFVSLQSLVEWKSLHIFLSVLNAAVFVFLWYWSARAQESETGVQFKTWRRVLMILWVFNVYSWSTALFALHIFFENLPFALLAGIGACFGTLGAGMIWNLYFKGHMRTFGPWFFVVALIVAELMWVMRQLPFGYLAMGFLLSWIWYLVQLFIRFHLSEQGILWKKQRLFLALNTVLYGVVLYVARWI
;
A
#
# COMPACT_ATOMS: atom_id res chain seq x y z
N MET A 1 -26.86 -12.94 -17.97
CA MET A 1 -26.11 -12.18 -16.93
C MET A 1 -26.74 -12.54 -15.61
N ASP A 2 -26.03 -13.27 -14.75
CA ASP A 2 -26.56 -13.68 -13.44
C ASP A 2 -26.91 -12.45 -12.59
N SER A 3 -28.05 -12.51 -11.92
CA SER A 3 -28.54 -11.46 -11.00
C SER A 3 -27.48 -11.06 -9.96
N ARG A 4 -26.62 -12.00 -9.54
CA ARG A 4 -25.47 -11.75 -8.64
C ARG A 4 -24.41 -10.82 -9.24
N SER A 5 -24.17 -10.89 -10.55
CA SER A 5 -23.16 -10.04 -11.20
C SER A 5 -23.56 -8.57 -11.22
N ALA A 6 -24.86 -8.29 -11.43
CA ALA A 6 -25.41 -6.94 -11.42
C ALA A 6 -25.34 -6.32 -10.02
N VAL A 7 -25.71 -7.11 -8.99
CA VAL A 7 -25.60 -6.67 -7.58
C VAL A 7 -24.16 -6.36 -7.19
N ASN A 8 -23.20 -7.20 -7.58
CA ASN A 8 -21.78 -6.98 -7.28
C ASN A 8 -21.23 -5.73 -7.98
N MET A 9 -21.65 -5.46 -9.22
CA MET A 9 -21.24 -4.27 -9.96
C MET A 9 -21.84 -2.99 -9.35
N PHE A 10 -23.12 -3.04 -8.97
CA PHE A 10 -23.77 -1.94 -8.26
C PHE A 10 -23.07 -1.62 -6.95
N MET A 11 -22.79 -2.64 -6.13
CA MET A 11 -22.10 -2.46 -4.85
C MET A 11 -20.66 -1.96 -5.03
N ALA A 12 -19.97 -2.35 -6.11
CA ALA A 12 -18.66 -1.80 -6.43
C ALA A 12 -18.72 -0.29 -6.68
N ALA A 13 -19.70 0.15 -7.49
CA ALA A 13 -19.92 1.57 -7.76
C ALA A 13 -20.27 2.34 -6.49
N VAL A 14 -21.14 1.80 -5.63
CA VAL A 14 -21.48 2.39 -4.32
C VAL A 14 -20.25 2.51 -3.42
N SER A 15 -19.42 1.46 -3.33
CA SER A 15 -18.19 1.49 -2.54
C SER A 15 -17.21 2.55 -3.04
N GLY A 16 -17.03 2.66 -4.35
CA GLY A 16 -16.18 3.69 -4.95
C GLY A 16 -16.70 5.10 -4.69
N LEU A 17 -18.01 5.31 -4.86
CA LEU A 17 -18.64 6.61 -4.61
C LEU A 17 -18.52 7.03 -3.15
N ILE A 18 -18.78 6.13 -2.20
CA ILE A 18 -18.61 6.41 -0.76
C ILE A 18 -17.16 6.75 -0.44
N ALA A 19 -16.20 5.99 -0.96
CA ALA A 19 -14.77 6.22 -0.72
C ALA A 19 -14.30 7.56 -1.31
N GLY A 20 -14.70 7.89 -2.54
CA GLY A 20 -14.40 9.17 -3.18
C GLY A 20 -15.02 10.36 -2.45
N LEU A 21 -16.30 10.26 -2.08
CA LEU A 21 -17.00 11.29 -1.31
C LEU A 21 -16.40 11.48 0.08
N ALA A 22 -16.01 10.40 0.77
CA ALA A 22 -15.39 10.50 2.08
C ALA A 22 -14.12 11.36 2.04
N LEU A 23 -13.22 11.06 1.11
CA LEU A 23 -12.00 11.85 0.92
C LEU A 23 -12.29 13.28 0.45
N PHE A 24 -13.25 13.46 -0.45
CA PHE A 24 -13.62 14.79 -0.93
C PHE A 24 -14.22 15.66 0.18
N MET A 25 -15.05 15.08 1.05
CA MET A 25 -15.65 15.76 2.20
C MET A 25 -14.60 16.16 3.24
N ILE A 26 -13.61 15.28 3.50
CA ILE A 26 -12.45 15.61 4.35
C ILE A 26 -11.69 16.83 3.81
N TYR A 27 -11.55 16.93 2.48
CA TYR A 27 -10.91 18.07 1.84
C TYR A 27 -11.75 19.36 1.92
N LEU A 28 -13.07 19.27 1.69
CA LEU A 28 -13.97 20.43 1.69
C LEU A 28 -14.19 21.01 3.10
N VAL A 29 -14.42 20.14 4.09
CA VAL A 29 -14.78 20.53 5.46
C VAL A 29 -13.61 20.19 6.37
N GLN A 30 -12.60 21.07 6.39
CA GLN A 30 -11.35 20.92 7.13
C GLN A 30 -11.52 21.11 8.66
N THR A 31 -12.52 20.48 9.26
CA THR A 31 -12.78 20.51 10.71
C THR A 31 -12.46 19.15 11.33
N ARG A 32 -11.94 19.15 12.57
CA ARG A 32 -11.59 17.92 13.30
C ARG A 32 -12.78 16.97 13.47
N LEU A 33 -13.97 17.53 13.68
CA LEU A 33 -15.20 16.77 13.85
C LEU A 33 -15.63 16.12 12.53
N SER A 34 -15.60 16.88 11.42
CA SER A 34 -15.91 16.31 10.09
C SER A 34 -14.93 15.20 9.71
N PHE A 35 -13.62 15.42 9.92
CA PHE A 35 -12.60 14.40 9.68
C PHE A 35 -12.89 13.10 10.44
N THR A 36 -13.12 13.19 11.75
CA THR A 36 -13.40 12.02 12.60
C THR A 36 -14.70 11.31 12.21
N LEU A 37 -15.77 12.06 11.97
CA LEU A 37 -17.07 11.48 11.60
C LEU A 37 -17.04 10.80 10.24
N VAL A 38 -16.46 11.46 9.22
CA VAL A 38 -16.37 10.90 7.87
C VAL A 38 -15.52 9.63 7.88
N LEU A 39 -14.40 9.62 8.59
CA LEU A 39 -13.59 8.42 8.75
C LEU A 39 -14.33 7.30 9.48
N LEU A 40 -14.98 7.61 10.61
CA LEU A 40 -15.75 6.62 11.36
C LEU A 40 -16.83 5.98 10.48
N LEU A 41 -17.63 6.79 9.79
CA LEU A 41 -18.69 6.31 8.90
C LEU A 41 -18.13 5.47 7.76
N TRP A 42 -17.01 5.89 7.16
CA TRP A 42 -16.37 5.13 6.08
C TRP A 42 -15.82 3.78 6.56
N PHE A 43 -15.13 3.74 7.71
CA PHE A 43 -14.62 2.49 8.28
C PHE A 43 -15.74 1.57 8.77
N LEU A 44 -16.84 2.12 9.28
CA LEU A 44 -18.05 1.34 9.61
C LEU A 44 -18.67 0.73 8.35
N PHE A 45 -18.71 1.47 7.25
CA PHE A 45 -19.15 0.93 5.96
C PHE A 45 -18.24 -0.21 5.45
N LEU A 46 -16.92 -0.05 5.55
CA LEU A 46 -15.97 -1.13 5.21
C LEU A 46 -16.13 -2.35 6.12
N PHE A 47 -16.43 -2.14 7.40
CA PHE A 47 -16.66 -3.23 8.35
C PHE A 47 -17.95 -3.98 8.02
N TRP A 48 -19.04 -3.23 7.83
CA TRP A 48 -20.34 -3.77 7.48
C TRP A 48 -20.28 -4.57 6.17
N SER A 49 -19.65 -3.99 5.15
CA SER A 49 -19.49 -4.67 3.86
C SER A 49 -18.64 -5.94 3.94
N ALA A 50 -17.51 -5.89 4.64
CA ALA A 50 -16.67 -7.07 4.88
C ALA A 50 -17.45 -8.21 5.55
N ARG A 51 -18.33 -7.90 6.51
CA ARG A 51 -19.13 -8.89 7.22
C ARG A 51 -20.28 -9.45 6.39
N PHE A 52 -20.99 -8.58 5.68
CA PHE A 52 -22.20 -8.95 4.92
C PHE A 52 -21.86 -9.72 3.65
N PHE A 53 -20.81 -9.33 2.93
CA PHE A 53 -20.39 -9.96 1.67
C PHE A 53 -19.33 -11.05 1.85
N SER A 54 -18.98 -11.39 3.10
CA SER A 54 -18.07 -12.49 3.46
C SER A 54 -16.74 -12.47 2.69
N PHE A 55 -16.12 -11.29 2.60
CA PHE A 55 -14.84 -11.15 1.93
C PHE A 55 -13.75 -12.00 2.59
N GLU A 56 -12.83 -12.51 1.77
CA GLU A 56 -11.66 -13.18 2.30
C GLU A 56 -10.84 -12.23 3.18
N LYS A 57 -10.27 -12.76 4.27
CA LYS A 57 -9.48 -11.97 5.25
C LYS A 57 -8.40 -11.13 4.57
N LYS A 58 -7.72 -11.66 3.55
CA LYS A 58 -6.67 -10.94 2.80
C LYS A 58 -7.21 -9.69 2.08
N ASN A 59 -8.38 -9.81 1.47
CA ASN A 59 -9.03 -8.71 0.76
C ASN A 59 -9.52 -7.64 1.74
N ILE A 60 -10.03 -8.05 2.91
CA ILE A 60 -10.41 -7.11 3.98
C ILE A 60 -9.19 -6.27 4.37
N VAL A 61 -8.05 -6.90 4.68
CA VAL A 61 -6.82 -6.17 5.06
C VAL A 61 -6.39 -5.21 3.94
N LEU A 62 -6.52 -5.59 2.67
CA LEU A 62 -6.23 -4.71 1.54
C LEU A 62 -7.17 -3.49 1.49
N HIS A 63 -8.48 -3.65 1.73
CA HIS A 63 -9.42 -2.51 1.74
C HIS A 63 -9.07 -1.51 2.83
N TYR A 64 -8.88 -2.00 4.06
CA TYR A 64 -8.54 -1.14 5.19
C TYR A 64 -7.19 -0.46 5.03
N SER A 65 -6.15 -1.19 4.61
CA SER A 65 -4.83 -0.60 4.38
C SER A 65 -4.86 0.45 3.27
N THR A 66 -5.65 0.23 2.21
CA THR A 66 -5.82 1.19 1.12
C THR A 66 -6.59 2.44 1.57
N ALA A 67 -7.66 2.27 2.36
CA ALA A 67 -8.39 3.40 2.95
C ALA A 67 -7.44 4.27 3.80
N VAL A 68 -6.69 3.65 4.71
CA VAL A 68 -5.72 4.39 5.53
C VAL A 68 -4.65 5.03 4.66
N ALA A 69 -4.12 4.33 3.65
CA ALA A 69 -3.12 4.89 2.74
C ALA A 69 -3.61 6.14 2.01
N PHE A 70 -4.84 6.16 1.48
CA PHE A 70 -5.35 7.37 0.85
C PHE A 70 -5.57 8.51 1.84
N VAL A 71 -6.12 8.22 3.03
CA VAL A 71 -6.32 9.23 4.09
C VAL A 71 -4.98 9.82 4.52
N SER A 72 -3.99 8.96 4.77
CA SER A 72 -2.64 9.34 5.16
C SER A 72 -1.99 10.24 4.12
N LEU A 73 -1.99 9.85 2.84
CA LEU A 73 -1.38 10.64 1.78
C LEU A 73 -2.12 11.95 1.58
N GLN A 74 -3.46 11.91 1.55
CA GLN A 74 -4.26 13.11 1.34
C GLN A 74 -4.11 14.12 2.49
N SER A 75 -3.88 13.67 3.72
CA SER A 75 -3.68 14.57 4.87
C SER A 75 -2.33 15.30 4.83
N LEU A 76 -1.39 14.85 3.98
CA LEU A 76 -0.02 15.36 3.90
C LEU A 76 0.27 16.13 2.61
N VAL A 77 -0.62 16.03 1.62
CA VAL A 77 -0.53 16.74 0.36
C VAL A 77 -1.17 18.11 0.54
N GLU A 78 -0.50 19.16 0.07
CA GLU A 78 -1.01 20.54 0.16
C GLU A 78 -1.67 21.02 -1.14
N TRP A 79 -1.35 20.39 -2.27
CA TRP A 79 -1.78 20.84 -3.59
C TRP A 79 -3.25 20.48 -3.85
N LYS A 80 -4.10 21.50 -4.06
CA LYS A 80 -5.54 21.36 -4.35
C LYS A 80 -5.86 20.38 -5.48
N SER A 81 -5.13 20.47 -6.59
CA SER A 81 -5.31 19.57 -7.74
C SER A 81 -5.03 18.11 -7.39
N LEU A 82 -4.03 17.86 -6.53
CA LEU A 82 -3.71 16.51 -6.08
C LEU A 82 -4.78 15.95 -5.14
N HIS A 83 -5.44 16.76 -4.30
CA HIS A 83 -6.56 16.28 -3.49
C HIS A 83 -7.72 15.76 -4.34
N ILE A 84 -8.11 16.52 -5.37
CA ILE A 84 -9.18 16.12 -6.30
C ILE A 84 -8.77 14.85 -7.03
N PHE A 85 -7.54 14.81 -7.55
CA PHE A 85 -7.00 13.62 -8.21
C PHE A 85 -7.02 12.38 -7.29
N LEU A 86 -6.55 12.51 -6.04
CA LEU A 86 -6.53 11.42 -5.07
C LEU A 86 -7.93 10.95 -4.70
N SER A 87 -8.92 11.85 -4.59
CA SER A 87 -10.31 11.47 -4.30
C SER A 87 -10.94 10.69 -5.46
N VAL A 88 -10.71 11.11 -6.71
CA VAL A 88 -11.16 10.38 -7.91
C VAL A 88 -10.45 9.03 -8.03
N LEU A 89 -9.13 9.00 -7.82
CA LEU A 89 -8.34 7.78 -7.84
C LEU A 89 -8.80 6.80 -6.76
N ASN A 90 -9.06 7.27 -5.55
CA ASN A 90 -9.59 6.46 -4.46
C ASN A 90 -10.94 5.82 -4.84
N ALA A 91 -11.85 6.60 -5.43
CA ALA A 91 -13.11 6.06 -5.92
C ALA A 91 -12.89 4.92 -6.92
N ALA A 92 -12.04 5.14 -7.94
CA ALA A 92 -11.72 4.12 -8.94
C ALA A 92 -11.07 2.87 -8.33
N VAL A 93 -10.15 3.03 -7.39
CA VAL A 93 -9.49 1.93 -6.69
C VAL A 93 -10.49 1.13 -5.84
N PHE A 94 -11.43 1.77 -5.15
CA PHE A 94 -12.43 1.05 -4.36
C PHE A 94 -13.49 0.34 -5.22
N VAL A 95 -13.87 0.89 -6.38
CA VAL A 95 -14.66 0.12 -7.38
C VAL A 95 -13.89 -1.14 -7.77
N PHE A 96 -12.61 -1.00 -8.10
CA PHE A 96 -11.75 -2.12 -8.49
C PHE A 96 -11.61 -3.16 -7.38
N LEU A 97 -11.28 -2.74 -6.16
CA LEU A 97 -11.07 -3.62 -5.01
C LEU A 97 -12.33 -4.41 -4.64
N TRP A 98 -13.49 -3.76 -4.70
CA TRP A 98 -14.76 -4.44 -4.47
C TRP A 98 -15.03 -5.49 -5.55
N TYR A 99 -14.96 -5.06 -6.81
CA TYR A 99 -15.21 -5.94 -7.95
C TYR A 99 -14.30 -7.17 -7.94
N TRP A 100 -13.03 -6.96 -7.62
CA TRP A 100 -12.06 -8.04 -7.48
C TRP A 100 -12.42 -8.98 -6.32
N SER A 101 -12.76 -8.43 -5.15
CA SER A 101 -13.08 -9.25 -3.96
C SER A 101 -14.32 -10.12 -4.16
N ALA A 102 -15.28 -9.65 -4.97
CA ALA A 102 -16.45 -10.42 -5.35
C ALA A 102 -16.14 -11.55 -6.35
N ARG A 103 -15.07 -11.45 -7.14
CA ARG A 103 -14.67 -12.44 -8.16
C ARG A 103 -13.59 -13.42 -7.71
N ALA A 104 -12.79 -13.07 -6.70
CA ALA A 104 -11.64 -13.86 -6.27
C ALA A 104 -11.98 -15.29 -5.80
N GLN A 105 -13.26 -15.62 -5.59
CA GLN A 105 -13.72 -16.97 -5.25
C GLN A 105 -13.60 -17.98 -6.41
N GLU A 106 -13.40 -17.53 -7.66
CA GLU A 106 -13.43 -18.38 -8.86
C GLU A 106 -12.01 -18.61 -9.46
N SER A 107 -11.22 -19.51 -8.85
CA SER A 107 -9.98 -20.15 -9.37
C SER A 107 -8.74 -19.26 -9.70
N GLU A 108 -7.79 -19.16 -8.76
CA GLU A 108 -6.62 -18.25 -8.80
C GLU A 108 -5.45 -18.54 -9.78
N THR A 109 -5.50 -19.59 -10.62
CA THR A 109 -4.29 -20.09 -11.32
C THR A 109 -4.23 -19.85 -12.83
N GLY A 110 -5.26 -19.25 -13.44
CA GLY A 110 -5.26 -18.91 -14.87
C GLY A 110 -4.26 -17.80 -15.27
N VAL A 111 -3.78 -17.85 -16.52
CA VAL A 111 -2.87 -16.84 -17.10
C VAL A 111 -3.46 -15.42 -17.05
N GLN A 112 -4.79 -15.29 -17.15
CA GLN A 112 -5.51 -14.02 -17.06
C GLN A 112 -5.33 -13.30 -15.70
N PHE A 113 -5.05 -14.04 -14.63
CA PHE A 113 -4.83 -13.46 -13.29
C PHE A 113 -3.46 -12.83 -13.11
N LYS A 114 -2.54 -12.96 -14.08
CA LYS A 114 -1.22 -12.34 -14.01
C LYS A 114 -1.29 -10.81 -13.97
N THR A 115 -2.17 -10.21 -14.75
CA THR A 115 -2.36 -8.75 -14.76
C THR A 115 -2.96 -8.26 -13.45
N TRP A 116 -3.98 -8.97 -12.95
CA TRP A 116 -4.64 -8.62 -11.68
C TRP A 116 -3.69 -8.67 -10.48
N ARG A 117 -2.84 -9.71 -10.40
CA ARG A 117 -1.79 -9.78 -9.36
C ARG A 117 -0.83 -8.60 -9.41
N ARG A 118 -0.52 -8.06 -10.59
CA ARG A 118 0.33 -6.86 -10.72
C ARG A 118 -0.37 -5.61 -10.21
N VAL A 119 -1.67 -5.44 -10.49
CA VAL A 119 -2.45 -4.30 -9.96
C VAL A 119 -2.50 -4.36 -8.43
N LEU A 120 -2.79 -5.53 -7.85
CA LEU A 120 -2.80 -5.71 -6.39
C LEU A 120 -1.42 -5.46 -5.77
N MET A 121 -0.35 -5.91 -6.42
CA MET A 121 1.02 -5.62 -5.99
C MET A 121 1.30 -4.11 -6.03
N ILE A 122 0.89 -3.40 -7.07
CA ILE A 122 1.03 -1.94 -7.17
C ILE A 122 0.26 -1.25 -6.04
N LEU A 123 -0.95 -1.71 -5.72
CA LEU A 123 -1.72 -1.18 -4.58
C LEU A 123 -1.00 -1.40 -3.24
N TRP A 124 -0.41 -2.57 -3.03
CA TRP A 124 0.40 -2.81 -1.82
C TRP A 124 1.64 -1.92 -1.76
N VAL A 125 2.33 -1.70 -2.88
CA VAL A 125 3.45 -0.76 -2.96
C VAL A 125 2.98 0.66 -2.65
N PHE A 126 1.85 1.09 -3.19
CA PHE A 126 1.24 2.38 -2.89
C PHE A 126 0.89 2.52 -1.40
N ASN A 127 0.32 1.47 -0.79
CA ASN A 127 -0.01 1.47 0.63
C ASN A 127 1.24 1.61 1.49
N VAL A 128 2.31 0.87 1.20
CA VAL A 128 3.60 0.98 1.91
C VAL A 128 4.23 2.35 1.73
N TYR A 129 4.19 2.91 0.51
CA TYR A 129 4.65 4.27 0.24
C TYR A 129 3.91 5.30 1.09
N SER A 130 2.58 5.29 1.06
CA SER A 130 1.77 6.26 1.79
C SER A 130 1.96 6.15 3.31
N TRP A 131 1.94 4.92 3.85
CA TRP A 131 2.19 4.69 5.27
C TRP A 131 3.57 5.14 5.71
N SER A 132 4.60 4.82 4.93
CA SER A 132 5.98 5.26 5.21
C SER A 132 6.09 6.78 5.23
N THR A 133 5.48 7.43 4.24
CA THR A 133 5.39 8.89 4.15
C THR A 133 4.74 9.47 5.39
N ALA A 134 3.63 8.89 5.85
CA ALA A 134 2.94 9.34 7.06
C ALA A 134 3.74 9.14 8.34
N LEU A 135 4.48 8.04 8.48
CA LEU A 135 5.34 7.81 9.63
C LEU A 135 6.49 8.83 9.71
N PHE A 136 7.11 9.15 8.57
CA PHE A 136 8.11 10.22 8.52
C PHE A 136 7.52 11.59 8.83
N ALA A 137 6.34 11.90 8.28
CA ALA A 137 5.65 13.15 8.58
C ALA A 137 5.27 13.25 10.07
N LEU A 138 4.77 12.17 10.68
CA LEU A 138 4.47 12.13 12.11
C LEU A 138 5.71 12.41 12.95
N HIS A 139 6.88 11.90 12.56
CA HIS A 139 8.12 12.22 13.27
C HIS A 139 8.49 13.71 13.16
N ILE A 140 8.35 14.30 11.97
CA ILE A 140 8.67 15.71 11.72
C ILE A 140 7.70 16.64 12.46
N PHE A 141 6.40 16.34 12.44
CA PHE A 141 5.38 17.19 13.08
C PHE A 141 5.26 16.96 14.59
N PHE A 142 5.67 15.79 15.10
CA PHE A 142 5.58 15.43 16.52
C PHE A 142 6.94 14.91 17.02
N GLU A 143 7.86 15.83 17.29
CA GLU A 143 9.23 15.53 17.72
C GLU A 143 9.32 14.66 18.98
N ASN A 144 8.30 14.73 19.85
CA ASN A 144 8.22 13.95 21.08
C ASN A 144 7.94 12.45 20.85
N LEU A 145 7.54 12.04 19.63
CA LEU A 145 7.29 10.64 19.34
C LEU A 145 8.62 9.87 19.16
N PRO A 146 8.84 8.78 19.92
CA PRO A 146 10.07 8.01 19.80
C PRO A 146 10.16 7.38 18.42
N PHE A 147 11.17 7.76 17.64
CA PHE A 147 11.31 7.27 16.27
C PHE A 147 11.46 5.75 16.18
N ALA A 148 12.05 5.10 17.20
CA ALA A 148 12.12 3.64 17.27
C ALA A 148 10.75 2.97 17.22
N LEU A 149 9.73 3.58 17.85
CA LEU A 149 8.35 3.09 17.78
C LEU A 149 7.79 3.23 16.36
N LEU A 150 8.01 4.38 15.72
CA LEU A 150 7.57 4.63 14.34
C LEU A 150 8.25 3.67 13.35
N ALA A 151 9.56 3.44 13.51
CA ALA A 151 10.32 2.47 12.72
C ALA A 151 9.81 1.04 12.94
N GLY A 152 9.47 0.66 14.18
CA GLY A 152 8.84 -0.61 14.50
C GLY A 152 7.47 -0.78 13.82
N ILE A 153 6.62 0.24 13.86
CA ILE A 153 5.31 0.24 13.18
C ILE A 153 5.51 0.12 11.65
N GLY A 154 6.44 0.89 11.09
CA GLY A 154 6.77 0.84 9.66
C GLY A 154 7.31 -0.50 9.23
N ALA A 155 8.18 -1.12 10.04
CA ALA A 155 8.69 -2.47 9.80
C ALA A 155 7.58 -3.53 9.83
N CYS A 156 6.67 -3.46 10.81
CA CYS A 156 5.50 -4.33 10.88
C CYS A 156 4.62 -4.18 9.63
N PHE A 157 4.32 -2.94 9.23
CA PHE A 157 3.48 -2.67 8.07
C PHE A 157 4.15 -3.09 6.74
N GLY A 158 5.43 -2.77 6.55
CA GLY A 158 6.20 -3.17 5.38
C GLY A 158 6.32 -4.70 5.26
N THR A 159 6.46 -5.40 6.38
CA THR A 159 6.48 -6.86 6.42
C THR A 159 5.12 -7.46 6.09
N LEU A 160 4.03 -6.88 6.61
CA LEU A 160 2.66 -7.27 6.27
C LEU A 160 2.41 -7.10 4.78
N GLY A 161 2.79 -5.95 4.20
CA GLY A 161 2.69 -5.71 2.75
C GLY A 161 3.45 -6.76 1.94
N ALA A 162 4.67 -7.11 2.37
CA ALA A 162 5.49 -8.10 1.67
C ALA A 162 4.84 -9.49 1.71
N GLY A 163 4.33 -9.89 2.88
CA GLY A 163 3.61 -11.16 3.05
C GLY A 163 2.33 -11.24 2.25
N MET A 164 1.57 -10.16 2.17
CA MET A 164 0.37 -10.11 1.33
C MET A 164 0.74 -10.24 -0.15
N ILE A 165 1.83 -9.62 -0.60
CA ILE A 165 2.31 -9.81 -1.98
C ILE A 165 2.79 -11.24 -2.21
N TRP A 166 3.57 -11.85 -1.30
CA TRP A 166 4.03 -13.24 -1.48
C TRP A 166 2.87 -14.23 -1.54
N ASN A 167 1.83 -14.01 -0.74
CA ASN A 167 0.60 -14.80 -0.78
C ASN A 167 -0.16 -14.72 -2.11
N LEU A 168 0.11 -13.71 -2.96
CA LEU A 168 -0.44 -13.66 -4.32
C LEU A 168 0.29 -14.60 -5.29
N TYR A 169 1.54 -14.96 -5.00
CA TYR A 169 2.41 -15.74 -5.89
C TYR A 169 2.63 -17.18 -5.44
N PHE A 170 2.58 -17.43 -4.14
CA PHE A 170 2.92 -18.72 -3.56
C PHE A 170 1.80 -19.18 -2.63
N LYS A 171 1.35 -20.43 -2.80
CA LYS A 171 0.47 -21.12 -1.84
C LYS A 171 1.29 -21.63 -0.65
N GLY A 172 2.03 -20.74 0.00
CA GLY A 172 2.92 -21.05 1.12
C GLY A 172 2.21 -20.96 2.46
N HIS A 173 2.56 -21.84 3.40
CA HIS A 173 2.18 -21.70 4.80
C HIS A 173 3.13 -20.74 5.52
N MET A 174 2.67 -20.12 6.62
CA MET A 174 3.45 -19.16 7.43
C MET A 174 4.86 -19.65 7.81
N ARG A 175 5.07 -20.97 7.93
CA ARG A 175 6.37 -21.57 8.27
C ARG A 175 7.45 -21.28 7.22
N THR A 176 7.09 -21.15 5.95
CA THR A 176 8.04 -20.87 4.87
C THR A 176 8.43 -19.39 4.83
N PHE A 177 7.49 -18.49 5.15
CA PHE A 177 7.73 -17.04 5.08
C PHE A 177 8.25 -16.42 6.38
N GLY A 178 8.13 -17.12 7.52
CA GLY A 178 8.51 -16.62 8.84
C GLY A 178 9.91 -15.98 8.91
N PRO A 179 10.99 -16.68 8.52
CA PRO A 179 12.33 -16.10 8.53
C PRO A 179 12.45 -14.86 7.64
N TRP A 180 11.80 -14.89 6.47
CA TRP A 180 11.81 -13.77 5.53
C TRP A 180 11.04 -12.55 6.04
N PHE A 181 9.99 -12.75 6.85
CA PHE A 181 9.32 -11.65 7.53
C PHE A 181 10.24 -10.94 8.51
N PHE A 182 11.01 -11.70 9.29
CA PHE A 182 11.97 -11.12 10.22
C PHE A 182 13.06 -10.33 9.49
N VAL A 183 13.61 -10.88 8.40
CA VAL A 183 14.61 -10.20 7.56
C VAL A 183 14.05 -8.89 6.98
N VAL A 184 12.83 -8.92 6.41
CA VAL A 184 12.20 -7.70 5.86
C VAL A 184 11.94 -6.68 6.97
N ALA A 185 11.46 -7.10 8.13
CA ALA A 185 11.21 -6.20 9.25
C ALA A 185 12.50 -5.48 9.70
N LEU A 186 13.60 -6.22 9.87
CA LEU A 186 14.90 -5.64 10.23
C LEU A 186 15.40 -4.66 9.17
N ILE A 187 15.33 -5.06 7.89
CA ILE A 187 15.77 -4.19 6.79
C ILE A 187 14.93 -2.91 6.76
N VAL A 188 13.61 -2.98 6.88
CA VAL A 188 12.74 -1.79 6.87
C VAL A 188 13.02 -0.90 8.08
N ALA A 189 13.17 -1.47 9.28
CA ALA A 189 13.50 -0.70 10.48
C ALA A 189 14.82 0.06 10.34
N GLU A 190 15.87 -0.62 9.87
CA GLU A 190 17.19 -0.04 9.66
C GLU A 190 17.16 1.03 8.56
N LEU A 191 16.49 0.76 7.44
CA LEU A 191 16.33 1.73 6.37
C LEU A 191 15.59 2.98 6.84
N MET A 192 14.56 2.84 7.67
CA MET A 192 13.89 4.00 8.27
C MET A 192 14.85 4.82 9.14
N TRP A 193 15.70 4.16 9.92
CA TRP A 193 16.71 4.82 10.76
C TRP A 193 17.74 5.59 9.92
N VAL A 194 18.24 4.98 8.84
CA VAL A 194 19.16 5.63 7.90
C VAL A 194 18.49 6.81 7.21
N MET A 195 17.26 6.63 6.70
CA MET A 195 16.53 7.68 5.98
C MET A 195 16.24 8.91 6.85
N ARG A 196 15.98 8.72 8.14
CA ARG A 196 15.77 9.83 9.09
C ARG A 196 16.97 10.78 9.16
N GLN A 197 18.19 10.27 9.00
CA GLN A 197 19.42 11.08 9.08
C GLN A 197 19.65 11.91 7.81
N LEU A 198 18.89 11.64 6.74
CA LEU A 198 19.02 12.36 5.49
C LEU A 198 18.14 13.62 5.52
N PRO A 199 18.63 14.75 5.00
CA PRO A 199 17.91 16.03 5.02
C PRO A 199 16.86 16.09 3.89
N PHE A 200 15.95 15.13 3.84
CA PHE A 200 14.91 15.04 2.80
C PHE A 200 13.52 15.30 3.38
N GLY A 201 12.60 15.76 2.52
CA GLY A 201 11.18 15.83 2.86
C GLY A 201 10.54 14.45 3.03
N TYR A 202 9.45 14.37 3.80
CA TYR A 202 8.76 13.10 4.12
C TYR A 202 8.25 12.33 2.89
N LEU A 203 7.83 13.03 1.82
CA LEU A 203 7.43 12.40 0.56
C LEU A 203 8.61 11.69 -0.12
N ALA A 204 9.77 12.36 -0.17
CA ALA A 204 10.98 11.78 -0.75
C ALA A 204 11.49 10.60 0.09
N MET A 205 11.51 10.73 1.42
CA MET A 205 11.88 9.62 2.31
C MET A 205 10.96 8.41 2.16
N GLY A 206 9.65 8.63 2.15
CA GLY A 206 8.66 7.56 1.94
C GLY A 206 8.83 6.88 0.58
N PHE A 207 9.07 7.66 -0.48
CA PHE A 207 9.31 7.15 -1.83
C PHE A 207 10.58 6.29 -1.88
N LEU A 208 11.71 6.81 -1.42
CA LEU A 208 13.00 6.14 -1.40
C LEU A 208 12.97 4.84 -0.57
N LEU A 209 12.32 4.86 0.60
CA LEU A 209 12.13 3.68 1.43
C LEU A 209 11.29 2.63 0.70
N SER A 210 10.14 3.03 0.13
CA SER A 210 9.25 2.11 -0.60
C SER A 210 9.92 1.50 -1.84
N TRP A 211 10.82 2.25 -2.49
CA TRP A 211 11.62 1.75 -3.61
C TRP A 211 12.58 0.64 -3.17
N ILE A 212 13.41 0.88 -2.14
CA ILE A 212 14.32 -0.16 -1.64
C ILE A 212 13.52 -1.36 -1.14
N TRP A 213 12.45 -1.12 -0.38
CA TRP A 213 11.55 -2.17 0.10
C TRP A 213 11.00 -3.03 -1.05
N TYR A 214 10.59 -2.41 -2.17
CA TYR A 214 10.13 -3.11 -3.36
C TYR A 214 11.24 -3.98 -3.98
N LEU A 215 12.47 -3.49 -4.07
CA LEU A 215 13.60 -4.28 -4.56
C LEU A 215 13.88 -5.50 -3.67
N VAL A 216 13.89 -5.31 -2.35
CA VAL A 216 14.05 -6.40 -1.37
C VAL A 216 12.95 -7.44 -1.54
N GLN A 217 11.70 -6.99 -1.66
CA GLN A 217 10.54 -7.87 -1.89
C GLN A 217 10.72 -8.71 -3.16
N LEU A 218 11.21 -8.09 -4.24
CA LEU A 218 11.41 -8.72 -5.53
C LEU A 218 12.54 -9.76 -5.50
N PHE A 219 13.63 -9.49 -4.78
CA PHE A 219 14.70 -10.46 -4.55
C PHE A 219 14.23 -11.67 -3.76
N ILE A 220 13.54 -11.47 -2.64
CA ILE A 220 13.00 -12.57 -1.83
C ILE A 220 12.02 -13.39 -2.66
N ARG A 221 11.16 -12.73 -3.44
CA ARG A 221 10.23 -13.43 -4.34
C ARG A 221 10.97 -14.30 -5.36
N PHE A 222 12.06 -13.82 -5.97
CA PHE A 222 12.84 -14.64 -6.90
C PHE A 222 13.56 -15.79 -6.20
N HIS A 223 14.08 -15.55 -4.99
CA HIS A 223 14.70 -16.59 -4.17
C HIS A 223 13.71 -17.71 -3.82
N LEU A 224 12.46 -17.37 -3.50
CA LEU A 224 11.39 -18.33 -3.19
C LEU A 224 10.84 -19.06 -4.43
N SER A 225 11.15 -18.61 -5.64
CA SER A 225 10.72 -19.27 -6.87
C SER A 225 11.61 -20.47 -7.20
N GLU A 226 11.05 -21.51 -7.83
CA GLU A 226 11.79 -22.73 -8.20
C GLU A 226 13.02 -22.47 -9.08
N GLN A 227 12.98 -21.40 -9.89
CA GLN A 227 14.08 -21.00 -10.76
C GLN A 227 15.20 -20.26 -10.03
N GLY A 228 14.95 -19.80 -8.80
CA GLY A 228 15.85 -18.95 -8.04
C GLY A 228 16.17 -17.62 -8.70
N ILE A 229 17.32 -17.04 -8.33
CA ILE A 229 17.79 -15.75 -8.82
C ILE A 229 18.62 -15.94 -10.10
N LEU A 230 18.04 -15.57 -11.25
CA LEU A 230 18.73 -15.59 -12.55
C LEU A 230 19.62 -14.35 -12.74
N TRP A 231 20.78 -14.34 -12.09
CA TRP A 231 21.71 -13.19 -12.07
C TRP A 231 22.02 -12.62 -13.46
N LYS A 232 22.23 -13.46 -14.48
CA LYS A 232 22.55 -12.99 -15.85
C LYS A 232 21.47 -12.06 -16.41
N LYS A 233 20.19 -12.29 -16.09
CA LYS A 233 19.06 -11.46 -16.56
C LYS A 233 18.82 -10.25 -15.67
N GLN A 234 19.21 -10.31 -14.40
CA GLN A 234 18.86 -9.31 -13.39
C GLN A 234 19.92 -8.23 -13.18
N ARG A 235 21.19 -8.48 -13.55
CA ARG A 235 22.29 -7.50 -13.39
C ARG A 235 21.96 -6.14 -14.00
N LEU A 236 21.45 -6.11 -15.23
CA LEU A 236 21.10 -4.85 -15.90
C LEU A 236 19.94 -4.14 -15.19
N PHE A 237 18.92 -4.88 -14.76
CA PHE A 237 17.80 -4.32 -14.00
C PHE A 237 18.28 -3.68 -12.69
N LEU A 238 19.18 -4.35 -11.97
CA LEU A 238 19.73 -3.83 -10.72
C LEU A 238 20.62 -2.62 -10.95
N ALA A 239 21.51 -2.67 -11.93
CA ALA A 239 22.37 -1.54 -12.28
C ALA A 239 21.55 -0.29 -12.63
N LEU A 240 20.50 -0.44 -13.45
CA LEU A 240 19.60 0.65 -13.80
C LEU A 240 18.86 1.20 -12.58
N ASN A 241 18.33 0.33 -11.70
CA ASN A 241 17.67 0.78 -10.48
C ASN A 241 18.63 1.50 -9.53
N THR A 242 19.85 1.01 -9.35
CA THR A 242 20.86 1.66 -8.51
C THR A 242 21.24 3.05 -9.06
N VAL A 243 21.46 3.17 -10.38
CA VAL A 243 21.75 4.46 -11.01
C VAL A 243 20.56 5.42 -10.85
N LEU A 244 19.35 4.96 -11.18
CA LEU A 244 18.13 5.78 -11.03
C LEU A 244 17.92 6.23 -9.57
N TYR A 245 18.14 5.32 -8.61
CA TYR A 245 18.04 5.63 -7.20
C TYR A 245 19.04 6.71 -6.77
N GLY A 246 20.30 6.60 -7.23
CA GLY A 246 21.33 7.63 -6.99
C GLY A 246 20.99 8.99 -7.61
N VAL A 247 20.43 9.00 -8.83
CA VAL A 247 19.96 10.23 -9.48
C VAL A 247 18.82 10.87 -8.68
N VAL A 248 17.86 10.08 -8.22
CA VAL A 248 16.74 10.59 -7.40
C VAL A 248 17.24 11.13 -6.07
N LEU A 249 18.16 10.44 -5.39
CA LEU A 249 18.80 10.93 -4.17
C LEU A 249 19.49 12.28 -4.40
N TYR A 250 20.20 12.42 -5.52
CA TYR A 250 20.84 13.68 -5.88
C TYR A 250 19.81 14.80 -6.07
N VAL A 251 18.75 14.55 -6.86
CA VAL A 251 17.68 15.54 -7.11
C VAL A 251 16.95 15.93 -5.82
N ALA A 252 16.62 14.95 -4.97
CA ALA A 252 15.92 15.16 -3.70
C ALA A 252 16.71 16.02 -2.71
N ARG A 253 18.04 16.12 -2.85
CA ARG A 253 18.88 17.00 -2.03
C ARG A 253 18.72 18.48 -2.39
N TRP A 254 18.33 18.80 -3.62
CA TRP A 254 18.23 20.18 -4.13
C TRP A 254 16.82 20.76 -4.05
N ILE A 255 15.84 19.96 -3.59
CA ILE A 255 14.44 20.37 -3.36
C ILE A 255 14.29 20.67 -1.87
#